data_AF-A0A4V2AUG4-F1
#
_entry.id   AF-A0A4V2AUG4-F1
#
_cell.length_a   1.000
_cell.length_b   1.000
_cell.length_c   1.000
_cell.angle_alpha   90.00
_cell.angle_beta   90.00
_cell.angle_gamma   90.00
#
_symmetry.space_group_name_H-M   'P 1'
#
loop_
_entity.id
_entity.type
_entity.pdbx_description
1 polymer ?
#
loop_
_entity_poly.entity_id
_entity_poly.type
_entity_poly.pdbx_seq_one_letter_code
_entity_poly.pdbx_strand_id
1 'polypeptide(L)'
;ASTERALGALLSGSVTPVIGASFTNNTAAVITTLDISYTGEQWRIGALGRADRLDFQYSLDATAVNTGTFTDVNSLDFTAPTSTGTIGALDGNTAPNRTVVTASISGLNIAPGATFWIRWTDLNAAGADDGLAIDDFSITANGTPVGPCVAPAAQPTALTFPTVTTTAISGSFTAATADKYLVVQSTSNSLSATPVDGTTYAAGAAFGGGTVISAGPSTTFTATGLTQGTTYYYYVFAYNDLSCSGGPAYLVSTPLTGNQATATPAPCVTPAAPTSLLLTPAVTSISGSFTASGASKYLVIQTATTPFTGTVSNGTVYAVNSTIGNGKVVSYSTSNSFTASGLTANTTYYFFVYAANDACLGEPFYSTTAVTANATTTNSEIPAGYYNAAAGLSCAPLKTALSTIITNGHTQNNYGSLDDVQMVTTDDRLNDAGTATIVYDMYSDNPTGPDPYTFTFAQFNIGTGTDGEGNGWNKEHSFPNSWFSATSSTNNFPGADLHHLFPTDMDVNSLRSNYPYGKVATASTTTLNGSKLGTSAITFAGYSGPVFEPIDAYKGDFARATLYMVTRYQSEQPAWESLQTGGDVVMDGTTWPSIEIDYLRMLIQWHNA
;
A
#
# COMPACT_ATOMS: atom_id res chain seq x y z
N ALA A 1 -9.07 47.56 -13.78
CA ALA A 1 -7.89 47.22 -12.96
C ALA A 1 -6.69 47.94 -13.56
N SER A 2 -5.77 48.46 -12.74
CA SER A 2 -4.49 49.02 -13.25
C SER A 2 -3.78 47.97 -14.10
N THR A 3 -3.14 48.41 -15.19
CA THR A 3 -2.30 47.56 -16.06
C THR A 3 -0.89 47.38 -15.51
N GLU A 4 -0.49 48.22 -14.56
CA GLU A 4 0.77 48.13 -13.82
C GLU A 4 0.48 47.45 -12.46
N ARG A 5 1.35 46.51 -12.08
CA ARG A 5 1.24 45.68 -10.87
C ARG A 5 2.62 45.38 -10.29
N ALA A 6 2.95 46.02 -9.19
CA ALA A 6 4.05 45.61 -8.32
C ALA A 6 3.65 44.48 -7.35
N LEU A 7 4.63 43.66 -6.95
CA LEU A 7 4.46 42.66 -5.88
C LEU A 7 4.74 43.32 -4.53
N GLY A 8 3.68 43.59 -3.77
CA GLY A 8 3.74 44.34 -2.52
C GLY A 8 3.73 43.49 -1.25
N ALA A 9 4.34 44.05 -0.21
CA ALA A 9 4.36 43.59 1.17
C ALA A 9 3.81 44.71 2.07
N LEU A 10 3.06 44.27 3.08
CA LEU A 10 2.67 45.11 4.20
C LEU A 10 2.69 44.25 5.46
N LEU A 11 3.78 44.33 6.21
CA LEU A 11 3.92 43.60 7.46
C LEU A 11 2.93 44.12 8.52
N SER A 12 2.43 43.19 9.32
CA SER A 12 1.63 43.49 10.52
C SER A 12 1.81 42.40 11.56
N GLY A 13 1.27 42.60 12.77
CA GLY A 13 1.30 41.58 13.82
C GLY A 13 0.62 40.25 13.48
N SER A 14 -0.20 40.20 12.42
CA SER A 14 -0.88 38.99 11.96
C SER A 14 -0.45 38.51 10.57
N VAL A 15 0.44 39.24 9.87
CA VAL A 15 0.89 38.92 8.52
C VAL A 15 2.38 39.25 8.37
N THR A 16 3.18 38.22 8.08
CA THR A 16 4.60 38.36 7.72
C THR A 16 4.76 38.01 6.23
N PRO A 17 4.71 39.01 5.34
CA PRO A 17 4.77 38.77 3.90
C PRO A 17 6.17 38.33 3.47
N VAL A 18 6.23 37.39 2.53
CA VAL A 18 7.47 36.97 1.86
C VAL A 18 7.16 36.83 0.37
N ILE A 19 7.98 37.47 -0.46
CA ILE A 19 7.89 37.39 -1.92
C ILE A 19 9.09 36.59 -2.39
N GLY A 20 8.93 35.57 -3.24
CA GLY A 20 10.06 34.80 -3.72
C GLY A 20 9.77 33.97 -4.96
N ALA A 21 10.83 33.47 -5.57
CA ALA A 21 10.78 32.69 -6.80
C ALA A 21 11.85 31.59 -6.80
N SER A 22 11.55 30.50 -7.50
CA SER A 22 12.48 29.41 -7.79
C SER A 22 12.91 29.45 -9.25
N PHE A 23 14.20 29.22 -9.49
CA PHE A 23 14.79 29.18 -10.82
C PHE A 23 15.54 27.86 -11.02
N THR A 24 15.52 27.32 -12.23
CA THR A 24 16.33 26.14 -12.64
C THR A 24 17.41 26.59 -13.61
N ASN A 25 18.66 26.15 -13.39
CA ASN A 25 19.73 26.37 -14.35
C ASN A 25 19.57 25.46 -15.57
N ASN A 26 18.82 25.92 -16.57
CA ASN A 26 18.67 25.22 -17.85
C ASN A 26 19.79 25.55 -18.85
N THR A 27 20.89 26.15 -18.40
CA THR A 27 22.05 26.45 -19.25
C THR A 27 23.03 25.30 -19.29
N ALA A 28 23.93 25.29 -20.27
CA ALA A 28 25.06 24.36 -20.33
C ALA A 28 26.29 24.88 -19.57
N ALA A 29 26.12 25.78 -18.58
CA ALA A 29 27.20 26.37 -17.81
C ALA A 29 26.92 26.20 -16.31
N VAL A 30 27.99 26.07 -15.50
CA VAL A 30 27.88 26.27 -14.06
C VAL A 30 27.76 27.77 -13.82
N ILE A 31 26.64 28.21 -13.23
CA ILE A 31 26.44 29.62 -12.91
C ILE A 31 27.27 29.96 -11.68
N THR A 32 28.19 30.91 -11.84
CA THR A 32 29.10 31.38 -10.79
C THR A 32 28.74 32.76 -10.28
N THR A 33 27.97 33.52 -11.07
CA THR A 33 27.51 34.87 -10.72
C THR A 33 26.08 35.10 -11.21
N LEU A 34 25.27 35.77 -10.39
CA LEU A 34 23.94 36.29 -10.76
C LEU A 34 23.94 37.81 -10.65
N ASP A 35 23.67 38.50 -11.76
CA ASP A 35 23.42 39.95 -11.74
C ASP A 35 21.92 40.19 -11.58
N ILE A 36 21.55 40.91 -10.52
CA ILE A 36 20.15 41.17 -10.17
C ILE A 36 19.88 42.66 -10.26
N SER A 37 18.72 43.02 -10.81
CA SER A 37 18.19 44.38 -10.81
C SER A 37 16.68 44.36 -10.64
N TYR A 38 16.14 45.27 -9.84
CA TYR A 38 14.70 45.49 -9.69
C TYR A 38 14.43 46.92 -9.26
N THR A 39 13.19 47.39 -9.43
CA THR A 39 12.71 48.63 -8.83
C THR A 39 12.04 48.29 -7.50
N GLY A 40 12.53 48.86 -6.41
CA GLY A 40 11.77 48.90 -5.15
C GLY A 40 10.87 50.14 -5.11
N GLU A 41 9.65 49.97 -4.62
CA GLU A 41 8.61 51.02 -4.59
C GLU A 41 7.96 51.13 -3.21
N GLN A 42 7.62 52.35 -2.79
CA GLN A 42 6.93 52.64 -1.54
C GLN A 42 5.52 53.18 -1.82
N TRP A 43 4.54 52.40 -1.39
CA TRP A 43 3.10 52.62 -1.60
C TRP A 43 2.38 53.11 -0.35
N ARG A 44 3.07 53.14 0.81
CA ARG A 44 2.51 53.67 2.05
C ARG A 44 3.61 54.06 3.03
N ILE A 45 3.41 55.19 3.71
CA ILE A 45 4.13 55.56 4.94
C ILE A 45 3.31 55.07 6.13
N GLY A 46 3.89 54.17 6.92
CA GLY A 46 3.28 53.66 8.14
C GLY A 46 3.62 54.48 9.39
N ALA A 47 4.85 54.98 9.50
CA ALA A 47 5.28 55.92 10.54
C ALA A 47 6.43 56.82 10.06
N LEU A 48 6.60 57.98 10.71
CA LEU A 48 7.63 58.97 10.33
C LEU A 48 8.95 58.75 11.07
N GLY A 49 10.06 59.17 10.45
CA GLY A 49 11.38 59.25 11.12
C GLY A 49 12.05 57.91 11.40
N ARG A 50 11.67 56.84 10.69
CA ARG A 50 12.30 55.51 10.75
C ARG A 50 12.65 55.00 9.35
N ALA A 51 13.50 53.99 9.30
CA ALA A 51 13.73 53.21 8.08
C ALA A 51 12.79 51.99 8.06
N ASP A 52 12.39 51.62 6.87
CA ASP A 52 11.71 50.36 6.55
C ASP A 52 12.42 49.73 5.35
N ARG A 53 12.38 48.40 5.24
CA ARG A 53 13.21 47.70 4.25
C ARG A 53 12.64 46.35 3.81
N LEU A 54 12.86 46.03 2.54
CA LEU A 54 12.78 44.67 2.02
C LEU A 54 14.19 44.07 1.93
N ASP A 55 14.41 42.99 2.68
CA ASP A 55 15.68 42.26 2.76
C ASP A 55 15.76 41.22 1.64
N PHE A 56 16.78 41.30 0.79
CA PHE A 56 16.99 40.32 -0.28
C PHE A 56 17.82 39.14 0.19
N GLN A 57 17.34 37.93 -0.10
CA GLN A 57 18.04 36.70 0.28
C GLN A 57 18.00 35.65 -0.84
N TYR A 58 18.98 34.76 -0.87
CA TYR A 58 19.00 33.61 -1.78
C TYR A 58 19.30 32.30 -1.04
N SER A 59 18.93 31.16 -1.62
CA SER A 59 19.23 29.82 -1.11
C SER A 59 19.51 28.84 -2.25
N LEU A 60 20.48 27.96 -2.02
CA LEU A 60 20.86 26.87 -2.93
C LEU A 60 20.33 25.49 -2.48
N ASP A 61 19.70 25.42 -1.31
CA ASP A 61 19.19 24.19 -0.69
C ASP A 61 17.68 24.24 -0.37
N ALA A 62 17.03 25.38 -0.59
CA ALA A 62 15.60 25.56 -0.38
C ALA A 62 14.74 24.71 -1.32
N THR A 63 13.67 24.12 -0.78
CA THR A 63 12.63 23.41 -1.55
C THR A 63 11.33 24.20 -1.64
N ALA A 64 11.18 25.24 -0.82
CA ALA A 64 10.11 26.22 -0.79
C ALA A 64 10.62 27.57 -0.22
N VAL A 65 9.85 28.65 -0.42
CA VAL A 65 10.21 30.04 -0.05
C VAL A 65 10.58 30.25 1.44
N ASN A 66 10.16 29.33 2.32
CA ASN A 66 10.36 29.37 3.76
C ASN A 66 11.16 28.16 4.32
N THR A 67 11.82 27.38 3.48
CA THR A 67 12.64 26.22 3.87
C THR A 67 14.09 26.37 3.43
N GLY A 68 15.03 25.70 4.10
CA GLY A 68 16.44 25.76 3.73
C GLY A 68 17.18 26.94 4.35
N THR A 69 18.43 27.13 3.94
CA THR A 69 19.34 28.14 4.47
C THR A 69 19.39 29.33 3.52
N PHE A 70 18.81 30.45 3.94
CA PHE A 70 18.83 31.69 3.16
C PHE A 70 20.01 32.57 3.57
N THR A 71 20.79 32.99 2.59
CA THR A 71 21.91 33.93 2.74
C THR A 71 21.45 35.32 2.39
N ASP A 72 21.69 36.26 3.30
CA ASP A 72 21.37 37.67 3.17
C ASP A 72 22.33 38.40 2.23
N VAL A 73 21.80 39.27 1.36
CA VAL A 73 22.59 40.05 0.40
C VAL A 73 22.25 41.53 0.54
N ASN A 74 22.82 42.17 1.56
CA ASN A 74 22.55 43.57 1.91
C ASN A 74 22.64 44.58 0.74
N SER A 75 23.48 44.33 -0.27
CA SER A 75 23.58 45.20 -1.45
C SER A 75 22.35 45.18 -2.36
N LEU A 76 21.47 44.19 -2.17
CA LEU A 76 20.20 44.04 -2.88
C LEU A 76 18.99 44.40 -2.02
N ASP A 77 19.17 44.96 -0.82
CA ASP A 77 18.04 45.39 0.00
C ASP A 77 17.42 46.69 -0.52
N PHE A 78 16.10 46.78 -0.50
CA PHE A 78 15.38 48.02 -0.81
C PHE A 78 14.96 48.72 0.46
N THR A 79 15.54 49.91 0.72
CA THR A 79 15.14 50.77 1.84
C THR A 79 14.13 51.81 1.38
N ALA A 80 13.04 51.99 2.14
CA ALA A 80 12.00 52.97 1.87
C ALA A 80 12.60 54.38 1.67
N PRO A 81 12.37 55.04 0.51
CA PRO A 81 13.01 56.30 0.17
C PRO A 81 12.40 57.51 0.91
N THR A 82 11.14 57.42 1.34
CA THR A 82 10.41 58.52 2.00
C THR A 82 10.03 58.16 3.43
N SER A 83 10.58 58.89 4.41
CA SER A 83 10.25 58.74 5.84
C SER A 83 9.67 60.02 6.48
N THR A 84 9.32 61.00 5.64
CA THR A 84 8.76 62.30 6.04
C THR A 84 7.49 62.60 5.25
N GLY A 85 6.62 63.48 5.77
CA GLY A 85 5.36 63.84 5.11
C GLY A 85 4.12 63.32 5.87
N THR A 86 3.05 63.00 5.15
CA THR A 86 1.78 62.55 5.72
C THR A 86 1.73 61.02 5.77
N ILE A 87 1.41 60.45 6.94
CA ILE A 87 1.16 59.01 7.10
C ILE A 87 -0.04 58.61 6.24
N GLY A 88 0.10 57.54 5.46
CA GLY A 88 -0.94 57.07 4.56
C GLY A 88 -0.41 56.56 3.23
N ALA A 89 -1.31 56.42 2.27
CA ALA A 89 -1.00 55.92 0.94
C ALA A 89 -0.06 56.86 0.18
N LEU A 90 0.88 56.27 -0.54
CA LEU A 90 1.75 56.91 -1.52
C LEU A 90 1.49 56.30 -2.89
N ASP A 91 1.89 57.03 -3.93
CA ASP A 91 2.00 56.48 -5.29
C ASP A 91 3.44 56.01 -5.52
N GLY A 92 3.64 54.70 -5.50
CA GLY A 92 4.95 54.04 -5.66
C GLY A 92 5.55 54.25 -7.05
N ASN A 93 4.74 54.61 -8.05
CA ASN A 93 5.23 54.89 -9.41
C ASN A 93 5.96 56.23 -9.52
N THR A 94 5.80 57.13 -8.54
CA THR A 94 6.43 58.44 -8.60
C THR A 94 7.91 58.36 -8.21
N ALA A 95 8.77 59.11 -8.91
CA ALA A 95 10.21 59.08 -8.71
C ALA A 95 10.69 59.24 -7.24
N PRO A 96 10.05 60.04 -6.37
CA PRO A 96 10.45 60.14 -4.96
C PRO A 96 10.22 58.84 -4.15
N ASN A 97 9.34 57.96 -4.63
CA ASN A 97 8.89 56.78 -3.90
C ASN A 97 9.45 55.47 -4.47
N ARG A 98 10.38 55.53 -5.43
CA ARG A 98 10.99 54.34 -6.02
C ARG A 98 12.48 54.49 -6.26
N THR A 99 13.20 53.37 -6.14
CA THR A 99 14.64 53.30 -6.37
C THR A 99 14.98 52.01 -7.11
N VAL A 100 15.84 52.10 -8.12
CA VAL A 100 16.41 50.90 -8.76
C VAL A 100 17.50 50.34 -7.84
N VAL A 101 17.39 49.05 -7.52
CA VAL A 101 18.36 48.29 -6.73
C VAL A 101 19.04 47.29 -7.64
N THR A 102 20.38 47.27 -7.64
CA THR A 102 21.16 46.34 -8.46
C THR A 102 22.47 45.94 -7.79
N ALA A 103 22.80 44.65 -7.89
CA ALA A 103 24.09 44.10 -7.46
C ALA A 103 24.32 42.72 -8.09
N SER A 104 25.56 42.22 -7.96
CA SER A 104 25.95 40.87 -8.39
C SER A 104 26.19 39.96 -7.19
N ILE A 105 25.66 38.74 -7.24
CA ILE A 105 25.97 37.67 -6.28
C ILE A 105 27.04 36.78 -6.90
N SER A 106 28.26 36.77 -6.35
CA SER A 106 29.39 35.99 -6.85
C SER A 106 29.71 34.77 -5.97
N GLY A 107 30.52 33.84 -6.50
CA GLY A 107 30.99 32.67 -5.74
C GLY A 107 29.98 31.53 -5.68
N LEU A 108 29.02 31.53 -6.61
CA LEU A 108 28.00 30.51 -6.73
C LEU A 108 28.55 29.25 -7.43
N ASN A 109 27.88 28.12 -7.21
CA ASN A 109 28.16 26.86 -7.90
C ASN A 109 26.85 26.16 -8.26
N ILE A 110 26.07 26.77 -9.15
CA ILE A 110 24.77 26.25 -9.55
C ILE A 110 24.97 25.43 -10.83
N ALA A 111 25.01 24.11 -10.69
CA ALA A 111 25.21 23.19 -11.81
C ALA A 111 24.02 23.22 -12.80
N PRO A 112 24.22 22.85 -14.08
CA PRO A 112 23.13 22.57 -15.00
C PRO A 112 22.09 21.61 -14.37
N GLY A 113 20.81 21.93 -14.49
CA GLY A 113 19.69 21.21 -13.89
C GLY A 113 19.43 21.48 -12.41
N ALA A 114 20.33 22.18 -11.69
CA ALA A 114 20.11 22.54 -10.30
C ALA A 114 19.10 23.70 -10.15
N THR A 115 18.37 23.71 -9.03
CA THR A 115 17.44 24.77 -8.65
C THR A 115 18.02 25.70 -7.59
N PHE A 116 17.62 26.97 -7.59
CA PHE A 116 17.90 27.91 -6.50
C PHE A 116 16.69 28.81 -6.24
N TRP A 117 16.66 29.43 -5.07
CA TRP A 117 15.59 30.33 -4.63
C TRP A 117 16.13 31.73 -4.34
N ILE A 118 15.29 32.73 -4.59
CA ILE A 118 15.47 34.11 -4.11
C ILE A 118 14.20 34.56 -3.39
N ARG A 119 14.34 35.48 -2.44
CA ARG A 119 13.21 36.10 -1.76
C ARG A 119 13.48 37.50 -1.24
N TRP A 120 12.40 38.22 -0.96
CA TRP A 120 12.36 39.47 -0.22
C TRP A 120 11.55 39.25 1.06
N THR A 121 12.11 39.65 2.19
CA THR A 121 11.42 39.63 3.49
C THR A 121 11.31 41.05 4.03
N ASP A 122 10.14 41.39 4.53
CA ASP A 122 9.86 42.70 5.11
C ASP A 122 10.48 42.80 6.52
N LEU A 123 11.29 43.84 6.75
CA LEU A 123 11.91 44.14 8.03
C LEU A 123 10.84 44.75 8.95
N ASN A 124 10.43 44.00 9.97
CA ASN A 124 9.47 44.48 10.97
C ASN A 124 9.98 45.75 11.68
N ALA A 125 9.48 46.90 11.23
CA ALA A 125 9.92 48.20 11.68
C ALA A 125 9.09 48.67 12.88
N ALA A 126 9.65 49.55 13.70
CA ALA A 126 8.95 50.02 14.89
C ALA A 126 7.69 50.84 14.52
N GLY A 127 6.51 50.35 14.94
CA GLY A 127 5.22 51.02 14.68
C GLY A 127 4.43 50.29 13.60
N ALA A 128 3.61 51.02 12.84
CA ALA A 128 2.99 50.44 11.65
C ALA A 128 3.98 50.50 10.50
N ASP A 129 4.25 49.37 9.84
CA ASP A 129 5.20 49.23 8.71
C ASP A 129 4.76 50.01 7.48
N ASP A 130 5.69 50.21 6.56
CA ASP A 130 5.43 50.82 5.25
C ASP A 130 4.82 49.81 4.28
N GLY A 131 4.23 50.30 3.19
CA GLY A 131 3.81 49.44 2.09
C GLY A 131 4.92 49.41 1.06
N LEU A 132 5.69 48.33 0.99
CA LEU A 132 6.85 48.20 0.10
C LEU A 132 6.56 47.20 -1.00
N ALA A 133 7.09 47.41 -2.20
CA ALA A 133 6.88 46.49 -3.31
C ALA A 133 8.13 46.35 -4.19
N ILE A 134 8.15 45.28 -4.97
CA ILE A 134 9.13 45.07 -6.04
C ILE A 134 8.44 45.09 -7.41
N ASP A 135 9.11 45.69 -8.38
CA ASP A 135 8.72 45.69 -9.78
C ASP A 135 9.96 45.64 -10.70
N ASP A 136 9.77 45.50 -12.01
CA ASP A 136 10.83 45.52 -13.03
C ASP A 136 11.99 44.53 -12.75
N PHE A 137 11.71 43.38 -12.14
CA PHE A 137 12.74 42.40 -11.78
C PHE A 137 13.43 41.81 -13.01
N SER A 138 14.75 41.75 -12.94
CA SER A 138 15.61 41.09 -13.92
C SER A 138 16.74 40.33 -13.23
N ILE A 139 17.13 39.23 -13.86
CA ILE A 139 18.25 38.38 -13.45
C ILE A 139 19.04 37.97 -14.67
N THR A 140 20.36 38.16 -14.63
CA THR A 140 21.30 37.67 -15.65
C THR A 140 22.22 36.65 -15.01
N ALA A 141 22.20 35.43 -15.53
CA ALA A 141 23.05 34.34 -15.06
C ALA A 141 24.35 34.29 -15.86
N ASN A 142 25.49 34.34 -15.15
CA ASN A 142 26.81 34.28 -15.75
C ASN A 142 27.53 33.00 -15.32
N GLY A 143 28.10 32.29 -16.29
CA GLY A 143 28.84 31.05 -16.06
C GLY A 143 29.72 30.69 -17.24
N THR A 144 30.71 29.82 -17.00
CA THR A 144 31.56 29.28 -18.07
C THR A 144 30.86 28.06 -18.68
N PRO A 145 30.68 27.99 -20.01
CA PRO A 145 30.12 26.80 -20.67
C PRO A 145 30.94 25.56 -20.32
N VAL A 146 30.26 24.48 -19.92
CA VAL A 146 30.89 23.16 -19.81
C VAL A 146 30.93 22.50 -21.19
N GLY A 147 32.10 21.99 -21.59
CA GLY A 147 32.26 21.27 -22.85
C GLY A 147 31.37 20.00 -22.91
N PRO A 148 31.17 19.42 -24.11
CA PRO A 148 30.44 18.16 -24.22
C PRO A 148 31.14 17.06 -23.43
N CYS A 149 30.37 16.15 -22.86
CA CYS A 149 30.93 14.98 -22.18
C CYS A 149 31.77 14.17 -23.17
N VAL A 150 32.97 13.79 -22.73
CA VAL A 150 33.87 12.93 -23.49
C VAL A 150 33.95 11.60 -22.76
N ALA A 151 33.88 10.50 -23.50
CA ALA A 151 34.03 9.16 -22.94
C ALA A 151 35.36 9.03 -22.18
N PRO A 152 35.41 8.27 -21.06
CA PRO A 152 36.65 7.97 -20.35
C PRO A 152 37.73 7.40 -21.28
N ALA A 153 39.00 7.66 -20.95
CA ALA A 153 40.14 7.16 -21.74
C ALA A 153 40.41 5.65 -21.57
N ALA A 154 39.91 5.04 -20.48
CA ALA A 154 40.13 3.64 -20.16
C ALA A 154 38.92 3.02 -19.47
N GLN A 155 38.72 1.72 -19.69
CA GLN A 155 37.78 0.91 -18.92
C GLN A 155 38.33 0.58 -17.54
N PRO A 156 37.47 0.22 -16.56
CA PRO A 156 37.94 -0.39 -15.32
C PRO A 156 38.68 -1.70 -15.60
N THR A 157 39.38 -2.22 -14.60
CA THR A 157 40.17 -3.46 -14.71
C THR A 157 39.92 -4.41 -13.55
N ALA A 158 40.50 -5.62 -13.59
CA ALA A 158 40.50 -6.58 -12.47
C ALA A 158 39.10 -6.90 -11.90
N LEU A 159 38.17 -7.32 -12.76
CA LEU A 159 36.86 -7.82 -12.32
C LEU A 159 37.03 -9.15 -11.56
N THR A 160 36.52 -9.20 -10.32
CA THR A 160 36.54 -10.38 -9.46
C THR A 160 35.14 -10.64 -8.87
N PHE A 161 34.91 -11.87 -8.40
CA PHE A 161 33.63 -12.30 -7.83
C PHE A 161 33.84 -12.86 -6.41
N PRO A 162 33.97 -12.00 -5.39
CA PRO A 162 34.34 -12.42 -4.03
C PRO A 162 33.28 -13.27 -3.33
N THR A 163 31.99 -13.11 -3.69
CA THR A 163 30.89 -13.83 -3.05
C THR A 163 29.97 -14.42 -4.10
N VAL A 164 29.78 -15.74 -4.04
CA VAL A 164 28.96 -16.49 -4.98
C VAL A 164 28.07 -17.43 -4.19
N THR A 165 26.76 -17.28 -4.39
CA THR A 165 25.72 -18.13 -3.79
C THR A 165 24.96 -18.87 -4.89
N THR A 166 23.95 -19.65 -4.52
CA THR A 166 23.09 -20.34 -5.50
C THR A 166 22.20 -19.39 -6.29
N THR A 167 21.89 -18.19 -5.77
CA THR A 167 20.95 -17.23 -6.39
C THR A 167 21.49 -15.81 -6.53
N ALA A 168 22.74 -15.56 -6.15
CA ALA A 168 23.37 -14.25 -6.24
C ALA A 168 24.88 -14.33 -6.46
N ILE A 169 25.41 -13.35 -7.19
CA ILE A 169 26.84 -13.14 -7.43
C ILE A 169 27.16 -11.68 -7.11
N SER A 170 28.10 -11.45 -6.18
CA SER A 170 28.67 -10.13 -5.94
C SER A 170 30.00 -10.00 -6.68
N GLY A 171 30.17 -8.89 -7.40
CA GLY A 171 31.39 -8.58 -8.14
C GLY A 171 32.02 -7.26 -7.70
N SER A 172 33.32 -7.13 -7.93
CA SER A 172 34.09 -5.91 -7.72
C SER A 172 35.15 -5.73 -8.79
N PHE A 173 35.49 -4.49 -9.11
CA PHE A 173 36.53 -4.15 -10.09
C PHE A 173 37.39 -2.97 -9.63
N THR A 174 38.55 -2.79 -10.25
CA THR A 174 39.44 -1.65 -10.04
C THR A 174 39.00 -0.49 -10.93
N ALA A 175 38.78 0.67 -10.31
CA ALA A 175 38.33 1.89 -10.98
C ALA A 175 39.31 2.37 -12.08
N ALA A 176 38.74 2.93 -13.14
CA ALA A 176 39.46 3.79 -14.08
C ALA A 176 39.22 5.27 -13.74
N THR A 177 39.85 6.18 -14.47
CA THR A 177 39.52 7.61 -14.41
C THR A 177 38.24 7.87 -15.19
N ALA A 178 37.10 7.72 -14.51
CA ALA A 178 35.75 7.93 -15.03
C ALA A 178 34.83 8.41 -13.90
N ASP A 179 33.72 9.08 -14.24
CA ASP A 179 32.73 9.51 -13.25
C ASP A 179 31.95 8.32 -12.68
N LYS A 180 31.50 7.40 -13.56
CA LYS A 180 30.59 6.32 -13.23
C LYS A 180 30.80 5.08 -14.11
N TYR A 181 30.15 3.99 -13.72
CA TYR A 181 30.20 2.69 -14.38
C TYR A 181 28.79 2.14 -14.62
N LEU A 182 28.58 1.54 -15.78
CA LEU A 182 27.39 0.77 -16.13
C LEU A 182 27.76 -0.72 -16.10
N VAL A 183 27.13 -1.49 -15.21
CA VAL A 183 27.32 -2.93 -15.09
C VAL A 183 26.11 -3.65 -15.68
N VAL A 184 26.37 -4.50 -16.67
CA VAL A 184 25.36 -5.33 -17.34
C VAL A 184 25.68 -6.80 -17.09
N GLN A 185 24.66 -7.58 -16.80
CA GLN A 185 24.74 -9.04 -16.69
C GLN A 185 23.95 -9.70 -17.83
N SER A 186 24.48 -10.77 -18.43
CA SER A 186 23.75 -11.59 -19.39
C SER A 186 24.08 -13.09 -19.19
N THR A 187 23.22 -13.97 -19.68
CA THR A 187 23.53 -15.40 -19.83
C THR A 187 24.28 -15.69 -21.14
N SER A 188 24.37 -14.71 -22.04
CA SER A 188 25.15 -14.76 -23.27
C SER A 188 26.57 -14.27 -23.05
N ASN A 189 27.54 -14.87 -23.75
CA ASN A 189 28.94 -14.42 -23.76
C ASN A 189 29.18 -13.16 -24.62
N SER A 190 28.12 -12.60 -25.22
CA SER A 190 28.15 -11.34 -25.96
C SER A 190 26.86 -10.54 -25.74
N LEU A 191 26.97 -9.21 -25.81
CA LEU A 191 25.83 -8.31 -25.85
C LEU A 191 25.44 -7.99 -27.30
N SER A 192 24.14 -7.82 -27.55
CA SER A 192 23.59 -7.44 -28.86
C SER A 192 23.57 -5.93 -29.10
N ALA A 193 23.89 -5.12 -28.09
CA ALA A 193 23.94 -3.66 -28.18
C ALA A 193 25.07 -3.09 -27.30
N THR A 194 25.52 -1.89 -27.65
CA THR A 194 26.43 -1.06 -26.84
C THR A 194 25.68 0.15 -26.28
N PRO A 195 26.12 0.70 -25.12
CA PRO A 195 25.47 1.89 -24.56
C PRO A 195 25.54 3.05 -25.53
N VAL A 196 24.47 3.84 -25.56
CA VAL A 196 24.33 5.02 -26.42
C VAL A 196 24.54 6.28 -25.58
N ASP A 197 25.37 7.19 -26.06
CA ASP A 197 25.61 8.49 -25.42
C ASP A 197 24.30 9.29 -25.24
N GLY A 198 24.21 10.03 -24.14
CA GLY A 198 23.03 10.80 -23.75
C GLY A 198 21.86 9.96 -23.21
N THR A 199 21.97 8.62 -23.21
CA THR A 199 20.93 7.73 -22.69
C THR A 199 21.28 7.25 -21.28
N THR A 200 20.40 7.48 -20.31
CA THR A 200 20.55 6.93 -18.95
C THR A 200 19.93 5.53 -18.86
N TYR A 201 20.66 4.59 -18.25
CA TYR A 201 20.19 3.22 -18.02
C TYR A 201 19.96 2.98 -16.52
N ALA A 202 18.73 2.65 -16.15
CA ALA A 202 18.37 2.33 -14.77
C ALA A 202 18.68 0.87 -14.42
N ALA A 203 19.00 0.60 -13.14
CA ALA A 203 19.13 -0.77 -12.65
C ALA A 203 17.82 -1.55 -12.84
N GLY A 204 17.92 -2.81 -13.25
CA GLY A 204 16.80 -3.68 -13.61
C GLY A 204 16.34 -3.57 -15.07
N ALA A 205 16.78 -2.57 -15.84
CA ALA A 205 16.40 -2.42 -17.24
C ALA A 205 17.03 -3.51 -18.13
N ALA A 206 16.27 -3.99 -19.13
CA ALA A 206 16.80 -4.87 -20.16
C ALA A 206 17.76 -4.10 -21.09
N PHE A 207 18.90 -4.70 -21.42
CA PHE A 207 19.93 -4.07 -22.25
C PHE A 207 20.75 -5.12 -23.02
N GLY A 208 20.75 -5.06 -24.34
CA GLY A 208 21.67 -5.86 -25.18
C GLY A 208 21.55 -7.38 -24.99
N GLY A 209 20.38 -7.91 -24.60
CA GLY A 209 20.22 -9.34 -24.26
C GLY A 209 20.66 -9.69 -22.83
N GLY A 210 20.88 -8.69 -21.99
CA GLY A 210 21.13 -8.79 -20.56
C GLY A 210 20.27 -7.82 -19.75
N THR A 211 20.63 -7.64 -18.49
CA THR A 211 19.98 -6.75 -17.53
C THR A 211 21.02 -5.84 -16.89
N VAL A 212 20.69 -4.56 -16.72
CA VAL A 212 21.52 -3.60 -16.01
C VAL A 212 21.48 -3.91 -14.52
N ILE A 213 22.63 -4.19 -13.91
CA ILE A 213 22.74 -4.47 -12.48
C ILE A 213 22.94 -3.17 -11.69
N SER A 214 23.78 -2.27 -12.21
CA SER A 214 24.03 -0.97 -11.59
C SER A 214 24.49 0.06 -12.60
N ALA A 215 24.17 1.33 -12.33
CA ALA A 215 24.68 2.49 -13.05
C ALA A 215 25.03 3.57 -12.03
N GLY A 216 26.32 3.85 -11.81
CA GLY A 216 26.75 4.77 -10.75
C GLY A 216 28.25 4.73 -10.47
N PRO A 217 28.73 5.46 -9.43
CA PRO A 217 30.16 5.58 -9.12
C PRO A 217 30.74 4.36 -8.38
N SER A 218 29.89 3.42 -7.92
CA SER A 218 30.34 2.24 -7.18
C SER A 218 31.19 1.31 -8.04
N THR A 219 32.24 0.75 -7.45
CA THR A 219 33.09 -0.29 -8.06
C THR A 219 32.71 -1.70 -7.62
N THR A 220 31.59 -1.83 -6.92
CA THR A 220 31.00 -3.09 -6.47
C THR A 220 29.55 -3.19 -6.92
N PHE A 221 29.09 -4.42 -7.14
CA PHE A 221 27.71 -4.73 -7.50
C PHE A 221 27.29 -6.09 -6.95
N THR A 222 25.98 -6.30 -6.84
CA THR A 222 25.39 -7.61 -6.51
C THR A 222 24.25 -7.90 -7.46
N ALA A 223 24.37 -8.98 -8.23
CA ALA A 223 23.29 -9.52 -9.03
C ALA A 223 22.56 -10.60 -8.22
N THR A 224 21.24 -10.49 -8.11
CA THR A 224 20.36 -11.38 -7.31
C THR A 224 19.29 -12.02 -8.20
N GLY A 225 18.55 -13.01 -7.69
CA GLY A 225 17.50 -13.69 -8.45
C GLY A 225 18.04 -14.58 -9.57
N LEU A 226 19.26 -15.07 -9.43
CA LEU A 226 19.96 -15.84 -10.46
C LEU A 226 19.55 -17.31 -10.43
N THR A 227 19.58 -17.94 -11.60
CA THR A 227 19.33 -19.38 -11.73
C THR A 227 20.57 -20.14 -11.24
N GLN A 228 20.37 -21.07 -10.30
CA GLN A 228 21.43 -21.90 -9.74
C GLN A 228 22.20 -22.69 -10.80
N GLY A 229 23.49 -22.95 -10.56
CA GLY A 229 24.38 -23.63 -11.50
C GLY A 229 24.55 -22.96 -12.87
N THR A 230 24.08 -21.72 -13.07
CA THR A 230 24.10 -21.04 -14.38
C THR A 230 25.28 -20.07 -14.47
N THR A 231 25.99 -20.08 -15.61
CA THR A 231 27.05 -19.11 -15.91
C THR A 231 26.45 -17.78 -16.37
N TYR A 232 26.86 -16.70 -15.70
CA TYR A 232 26.53 -15.33 -16.08
C TYR A 232 27.78 -14.58 -16.51
N TYR A 233 27.64 -13.78 -17.56
CA TYR A 233 28.64 -12.89 -18.11
C TYR A 233 28.34 -11.45 -17.68
N TYR A 234 29.38 -10.72 -17.31
CA TYR A 234 29.32 -9.35 -16.82
C TYR A 234 30.12 -8.44 -17.73
N TYR A 235 29.57 -7.27 -18.01
CA TYR A 235 30.15 -6.22 -18.85
C TYR A 235 30.13 -4.92 -18.07
N VAL A 236 31.27 -4.26 -17.92
CA VAL A 236 31.39 -2.97 -17.26
C VAL A 236 31.88 -1.91 -18.24
N PHE A 237 31.07 -0.87 -18.42
CA PHE A 237 31.38 0.29 -19.26
C PHE A 237 31.63 1.51 -18.37
N ALA A 238 32.78 2.15 -18.50
CA ALA A 238 33.05 3.45 -17.91
C ALA A 238 32.31 4.55 -18.68
N TYR A 239 31.76 5.55 -17.97
CA TYR A 239 31.18 6.73 -18.59
C TYR A 239 31.39 8.00 -17.76
N ASN A 240 31.39 9.14 -18.44
CA ASN A 240 31.45 10.46 -17.83
C ASN A 240 30.10 11.17 -17.98
N ASP A 241 29.64 11.79 -16.90
CA ASP A 241 28.37 12.53 -16.84
C ASP A 241 28.38 13.69 -15.85
N LEU A 242 29.54 14.03 -15.26
CA LEU A 242 29.70 15.13 -14.33
C LEU A 242 30.42 16.30 -14.98
N SER A 243 29.98 17.52 -14.63
CA SER A 243 30.63 18.78 -15.05
C SER A 243 30.81 18.94 -16.57
N CYS A 244 29.93 18.32 -17.37
CA CYS A 244 29.93 18.36 -18.83
C CYS A 244 28.48 18.38 -19.37
N SER A 245 28.31 18.76 -20.64
CA SER A 245 27.00 18.83 -21.30
C SER A 245 26.75 17.63 -22.24
N GLY A 246 25.48 17.23 -22.41
CA GLY A 246 25.10 16.15 -23.35
C GLY A 246 25.51 14.72 -22.93
N GLY A 247 25.94 14.51 -21.68
CA GLY A 247 26.22 13.19 -21.13
C GLY A 247 24.96 12.39 -20.79
N PRO A 248 25.11 11.11 -20.40
CA PRO A 248 26.36 10.37 -20.20
C PRO A 248 27.11 10.06 -21.51
N ALA A 249 28.45 10.10 -21.49
CA ALA A 249 29.32 9.67 -22.60
C ALA A 249 30.05 8.36 -22.26
N TYR A 250 29.75 7.29 -22.99
CA TYR A 250 30.19 5.93 -22.70
C TYR A 250 31.46 5.56 -23.48
N LEU A 251 32.42 4.93 -22.81
CA LEU A 251 33.48 4.21 -23.51
C LEU A 251 32.93 2.86 -24.00
N VAL A 252 32.58 2.75 -25.28
CA VAL A 252 31.92 1.55 -25.84
C VAL A 252 32.90 0.46 -26.30
N SER A 253 34.17 0.81 -26.54
CA SER A 253 35.19 -0.14 -26.97
C SER A 253 35.66 -1.02 -25.82
N THR A 254 35.78 -2.33 -26.10
CA THR A 254 36.42 -3.34 -25.23
C THR A 254 36.02 -3.23 -23.76
N PRO A 255 34.72 -3.34 -23.41
CA PRO A 255 34.28 -3.27 -22.01
C PRO A 255 35.02 -4.28 -21.14
N LEU A 256 35.12 -3.99 -19.84
CA LEU A 256 35.65 -4.98 -18.91
C LEU A 256 34.67 -6.14 -18.82
N THR A 257 35.12 -7.33 -19.20
CA THR A 257 34.30 -8.54 -19.18
C THR A 257 34.79 -9.54 -18.15
N GLY A 258 33.87 -10.26 -17.53
CA GLY A 258 34.14 -11.44 -16.70
C GLY A 258 32.93 -12.36 -16.68
N ASN A 259 33.10 -13.59 -16.23
CA ASN A 259 31.98 -14.50 -16.07
C ASN A 259 32.13 -15.30 -14.78
N GLN A 260 30.99 -15.70 -14.23
CA GLN A 260 30.94 -16.55 -13.05
C GLN A 260 29.66 -17.39 -13.06
N ALA A 261 29.80 -18.65 -12.67
CA ALA A 261 28.65 -19.50 -12.39
C ALA A 261 28.16 -19.30 -10.96
N THR A 262 26.84 -19.21 -10.78
CA THR A 262 26.23 -19.37 -9.45
C THR A 262 26.61 -20.73 -8.87
N ALA A 263 26.69 -20.82 -7.55
CA ALA A 263 26.94 -22.10 -6.89
C ALA A 263 25.85 -23.12 -7.25
N THR A 264 26.22 -24.40 -7.31
CA THR A 264 25.26 -25.50 -7.38
C THR A 264 24.76 -25.83 -5.97
N PRO A 265 23.47 -26.14 -5.78
CA PRO A 265 22.98 -26.60 -4.48
C PRO A 265 23.69 -27.90 -4.05
N ALA A 266 23.84 -28.08 -2.74
CA ALA A 266 24.32 -29.36 -2.21
C ALA A 266 23.35 -30.50 -2.56
N PRO A 267 23.81 -31.76 -2.70
CA PRO A 267 22.94 -32.91 -2.84
C PRO A 267 21.91 -32.99 -1.72
N CYS A 268 20.66 -33.33 -2.05
CA CYS A 268 19.66 -33.54 -1.03
C CYS A 268 20.04 -34.69 -0.11
N VAL A 269 19.90 -34.45 1.19
CA VAL A 269 19.95 -35.48 2.22
C VAL A 269 18.54 -35.73 2.74
N THR A 270 18.25 -36.99 3.07
CA THR A 270 17.00 -37.36 3.74
C THR A 270 16.86 -36.61 5.05
N PRO A 271 15.83 -35.76 5.24
CA PRO A 271 15.63 -35.04 6.49
C PRO A 271 15.16 -35.97 7.61
N ALA A 272 15.42 -35.59 8.86
CA ALA A 272 14.79 -36.22 10.02
C ALA A 272 13.27 -35.89 10.03
N ALA A 273 12.45 -36.85 10.49
CA ALA A 273 11.02 -36.61 10.67
C ALA A 273 10.76 -35.53 11.74
N PRO A 274 9.70 -34.70 11.60
CA PRO A 274 9.28 -33.80 12.67
C PRO A 274 8.77 -34.60 13.87
N THR A 275 8.54 -33.93 15.00
CA THR A 275 8.10 -34.57 16.25
C THR A 275 6.94 -33.82 16.90
N SER A 276 6.30 -34.41 17.92
CA SER A 276 5.28 -33.75 18.75
C SER A 276 4.10 -33.14 17.98
N LEU A 277 3.45 -33.91 17.10
CA LEU A 277 2.25 -33.46 16.40
C LEU A 277 1.06 -33.33 17.37
N LEU A 278 0.61 -32.10 17.58
CA LEU A 278 -0.57 -31.74 18.36
C LEU A 278 -1.71 -31.37 17.42
N LEU A 279 -2.92 -31.86 17.70
CA LEU A 279 -4.13 -31.58 16.94
C LEU A 279 -5.19 -30.95 17.83
N THR A 280 -5.88 -29.93 17.33
CA THR A 280 -6.99 -29.24 17.98
C THR A 280 -8.22 -29.31 17.07
N PRO A 281 -9.17 -30.21 17.35
CA PRO A 281 -10.36 -30.36 16.53
C PRO A 281 -11.40 -29.26 16.78
N ALA A 282 -12.09 -28.88 15.71
CA ALA A 282 -13.32 -28.11 15.69
C ALA A 282 -14.41 -28.90 14.95
N VAL A 283 -15.56 -28.27 14.69
CA VAL A 283 -16.73 -28.96 14.10
C VAL A 283 -16.44 -29.42 12.66
N THR A 284 -15.88 -28.54 11.84
CA THR A 284 -15.59 -28.79 10.41
C THR A 284 -14.13 -28.60 10.06
N SER A 285 -13.25 -28.49 11.06
CA SER A 285 -11.82 -28.32 10.84
C SER A 285 -10.99 -28.95 11.95
N ILE A 286 -9.72 -29.23 11.64
CA ILE A 286 -8.70 -29.62 12.62
C ILE A 286 -7.46 -28.78 12.33
N SER A 287 -7.04 -28.00 13.32
CA SER A 287 -5.75 -27.30 13.30
C SER A 287 -4.68 -28.19 13.93
N GLY A 288 -3.48 -28.15 13.38
CA GLY A 288 -2.35 -28.94 13.87
C GLY A 288 -1.07 -28.12 13.96
N SER A 289 -0.20 -28.51 14.90
CA SER A 289 1.15 -27.96 15.06
C SER A 289 2.13 -29.07 15.43
N PHE A 290 3.40 -28.91 15.07
CA PHE A 290 4.44 -29.89 15.35
C PHE A 290 5.80 -29.23 15.60
N THR A 291 6.72 -29.96 16.21
CA THR A 291 8.12 -29.55 16.36
C THR A 291 8.88 -29.81 15.07
N ALA A 292 9.37 -28.73 14.46
CA ALA A 292 10.18 -28.74 13.24
C ALA A 292 11.48 -29.55 13.41
N SER A 293 11.88 -30.29 12.39
CA SER A 293 13.13 -31.07 12.36
C SER A 293 14.31 -30.33 11.73
N GLY A 294 14.11 -29.08 11.29
CA GLY A 294 15.09 -28.28 10.56
C GLY A 294 15.13 -28.54 9.05
N ALA A 295 14.18 -29.31 8.51
CA ALA A 295 13.99 -29.46 7.07
C ALA A 295 13.45 -28.17 6.41
N SER A 296 13.61 -28.03 5.10
CA SER A 296 13.15 -26.82 4.38
C SER A 296 11.64 -26.70 4.30
N LYS A 297 10.90 -27.82 4.20
CA LYS A 297 9.42 -27.86 4.17
C LYS A 297 8.85 -29.07 4.90
N TYR A 298 7.53 -29.06 5.08
CA TYR A 298 6.74 -30.14 5.65
C TYR A 298 5.53 -30.45 4.78
N LEU A 299 5.33 -31.73 4.47
CA LEU A 299 4.18 -32.27 3.77
C LEU A 299 3.19 -32.84 4.78
N VAL A 300 1.98 -32.29 4.83
CA VAL A 300 0.89 -32.70 5.71
C VAL A 300 -0.17 -33.42 4.88
N ILE A 301 -0.47 -34.66 5.27
CA ILE A 301 -1.48 -35.50 4.64
C ILE A 301 -2.56 -35.85 5.66
N GLN A 302 -3.82 -35.78 5.26
CA GLN A 302 -5.00 -36.12 6.05
C GLN A 302 -5.77 -37.26 5.38
N THR A 303 -6.33 -38.19 6.16
CA THR A 303 -7.23 -39.24 5.68
C THR A 303 -8.30 -39.53 6.73
N ALA A 304 -9.51 -39.91 6.27
CA ALA A 304 -10.60 -40.36 7.13
C ALA A 304 -10.51 -41.86 7.49
N THR A 305 -9.59 -42.60 6.87
CA THR A 305 -9.44 -44.06 7.04
C THR A 305 -8.00 -44.45 7.33
N THR A 306 -7.83 -45.49 8.15
CA THR A 306 -6.52 -46.03 8.53
C THR A 306 -6.41 -47.51 8.11
N PRO A 307 -5.24 -47.98 7.61
CA PRO A 307 -3.99 -47.25 7.45
C PRO A 307 -3.98 -46.27 6.26
N PHE A 308 -3.04 -45.33 6.27
CA PHE A 308 -2.69 -44.56 5.08
C PHE A 308 -2.05 -45.49 4.03
N THR A 309 -2.54 -45.42 2.80
CA THR A 309 -2.17 -46.32 1.69
C THR A 309 -1.28 -45.66 0.64
N GLY A 310 -1.05 -44.35 0.76
CA GLY A 310 -0.20 -43.61 -0.16
C GLY A 310 1.30 -43.86 0.08
N THR A 311 2.10 -43.67 -0.96
CA THR A 311 3.57 -43.69 -0.87
C THR A 311 4.12 -42.31 -1.19
N VAL A 312 4.86 -41.73 -0.24
CA VAL A 312 5.60 -40.47 -0.44
C VAL A 312 6.95 -40.81 -1.07
N SER A 313 7.22 -40.22 -2.24
CA SER A 313 8.40 -40.55 -3.06
C SER A 313 9.28 -39.32 -3.26
N ASN A 314 10.59 -39.50 -3.15
CA ASN A 314 11.56 -38.44 -3.49
C ASN A 314 11.42 -38.02 -4.96
N GLY A 315 11.74 -36.76 -5.26
CA GLY A 315 11.62 -36.17 -6.59
C GLY A 315 10.19 -35.83 -7.02
N THR A 316 9.18 -36.15 -6.20
CA THR A 316 7.77 -35.83 -6.48
C THR A 316 7.31 -34.67 -5.62
N VAL A 317 6.88 -33.56 -6.24
CA VAL A 317 6.23 -32.46 -5.54
C VAL A 317 4.74 -32.74 -5.44
N TYR A 318 4.20 -32.71 -4.21
CA TYR A 318 2.78 -32.95 -3.95
C TYR A 318 2.04 -31.62 -3.77
N ALA A 319 1.16 -31.30 -4.71
CA ALA A 319 0.35 -30.09 -4.67
C ALA A 319 -0.70 -30.16 -3.54
N VAL A 320 -0.99 -29.02 -2.91
CA VAL A 320 -2.10 -28.93 -1.93
C VAL A 320 -3.41 -29.34 -2.59
N ASN A 321 -4.29 -30.00 -1.84
CA ASN A 321 -5.54 -30.62 -2.29
C ASN A 321 -5.41 -31.85 -3.21
N SER A 322 -4.20 -32.23 -3.63
CA SER A 322 -4.00 -33.49 -4.37
C SER A 322 -4.19 -34.73 -3.47
N THR A 323 -4.44 -35.88 -4.08
CA THR A 323 -4.61 -37.16 -3.38
C THR A 323 -3.36 -38.03 -3.48
N ILE A 324 -2.99 -38.69 -2.38
CA ILE A 324 -1.92 -39.69 -2.31
C ILE A 324 -2.50 -40.94 -1.65
N GLY A 325 -2.76 -42.00 -2.44
CA GLY A 325 -3.53 -43.15 -1.95
C GLY A 325 -4.91 -42.72 -1.45
N ASN A 326 -5.26 -43.04 -0.20
CA ASN A 326 -6.50 -42.61 0.46
C ASN A 326 -6.38 -41.26 1.20
N GLY A 327 -5.23 -40.59 1.18
CA GLY A 327 -5.03 -39.31 1.84
C GLY A 327 -5.12 -38.11 0.91
N LYS A 328 -5.50 -36.96 1.45
CA LYS A 328 -5.50 -35.63 0.82
C LYS A 328 -4.34 -34.80 1.37
N VAL A 329 -3.62 -34.10 0.50
CA VAL A 329 -2.56 -33.16 0.89
C VAL A 329 -3.20 -31.89 1.46
N VAL A 330 -2.95 -31.62 2.74
CA VAL A 330 -3.45 -30.43 3.46
C VAL A 330 -2.51 -29.25 3.28
N SER A 331 -1.19 -29.49 3.36
CA SER A 331 -0.19 -28.44 3.28
C SER A 331 1.14 -29.00 2.75
N TYR A 332 1.86 -28.18 1.99
CA TYR A 332 3.26 -28.40 1.65
C TYR A 332 4.01 -27.08 1.75
N SER A 333 4.53 -26.75 2.94
CA SER A 333 5.02 -25.41 3.26
C SER A 333 6.19 -25.43 4.25
N THR A 334 6.79 -24.26 4.49
CA THR A 334 7.81 -24.04 5.53
C THR A 334 7.22 -23.98 6.94
N SER A 335 5.89 -23.86 7.07
CA SER A 335 5.20 -23.71 8.35
C SER A 335 5.25 -25.00 9.17
N ASN A 336 5.31 -24.84 10.50
CA ASN A 336 5.18 -25.94 11.46
C ASN A 336 3.74 -26.07 12.01
N SER A 337 2.79 -25.39 11.39
CA SER A 337 1.36 -25.47 11.68
C SER A 337 0.54 -25.57 10.40
N PHE A 338 -0.69 -26.08 10.52
CA PHE A 338 -1.64 -26.22 9.42
C PHE A 338 -3.08 -26.22 9.93
N THR A 339 -4.03 -26.00 9.03
CA THR A 339 -5.46 -26.21 9.28
C THR A 339 -6.05 -27.04 8.14
N ALA A 340 -6.72 -28.14 8.48
CA ALA A 340 -7.55 -28.90 7.54
C ALA A 340 -9.02 -28.48 7.76
N SER A 341 -9.62 -27.81 6.78
CA SER A 341 -11.01 -27.36 6.76
C SER A 341 -11.91 -28.29 5.92
N GLY A 342 -13.22 -28.02 5.93
CA GLY A 342 -14.20 -28.79 5.14
C GLY A 342 -14.37 -30.25 5.59
N LEU A 343 -14.06 -30.53 6.86
CA LEU A 343 -14.14 -31.87 7.43
C LEU A 343 -15.57 -32.19 7.89
N THR A 344 -15.96 -33.45 7.81
CA THR A 344 -17.24 -33.92 8.33
C THR A 344 -17.21 -33.90 9.86
N ALA A 345 -18.26 -33.37 10.50
CA ALA A 345 -18.39 -33.38 11.95
C ALA A 345 -18.41 -34.82 12.51
N ASN A 346 -18.00 -34.98 13.77
CA ASN A 346 -17.93 -36.27 14.46
C ASN A 346 -17.17 -37.38 13.70
N THR A 347 -16.16 -37.00 12.93
CA THR A 347 -15.38 -37.92 12.09
C THR A 347 -13.93 -37.90 12.53
N THR A 348 -13.37 -39.08 12.78
CA THR A 348 -11.95 -39.22 13.10
C THR A 348 -11.11 -39.10 11.84
N TYR A 349 -10.12 -38.20 11.89
CA TYR A 349 -9.14 -38.01 10.83
C TYR A 349 -7.74 -38.30 11.34
N TYR A 350 -6.93 -38.90 10.48
CA TYR A 350 -5.54 -39.27 10.73
C TYR A 350 -4.63 -38.35 9.92
N PHE A 351 -3.61 -37.82 10.58
CA PHE A 351 -2.64 -36.89 9.99
C PHE A 351 -1.24 -37.51 9.97
N PHE A 352 -0.54 -37.27 8.87
CA PHE A 352 0.82 -37.74 8.60
C PHE A 352 1.64 -36.53 8.17
N VAL A 353 2.71 -36.21 8.90
CA VAL A 353 3.61 -35.10 8.55
C VAL A 353 5.00 -35.63 8.23
N TYR A 354 5.42 -35.43 6.99
CA TYR A 354 6.75 -35.73 6.49
C TYR A 354 7.58 -34.45 6.42
N ALA A 355 8.84 -34.51 6.83
CA ALA A 355 9.80 -33.46 6.52
C ALA A 355 10.27 -33.58 5.07
N ALA A 356 10.57 -32.47 4.41
CA ALA A 356 11.06 -32.41 3.04
C ALA A 356 12.22 -31.42 2.92
N ASN A 357 13.28 -31.84 2.24
CA ASN A 357 14.34 -30.95 1.77
C ASN A 357 14.13 -30.71 0.28
N ASP A 358 13.85 -29.46 -0.09
CA ASP A 358 13.41 -29.03 -1.43
C ASP A 358 14.15 -27.79 -1.97
N ALA A 359 15.34 -27.53 -1.42
CA ALA A 359 16.28 -26.51 -1.89
C ALA A 359 17.68 -27.12 -2.06
N CYS A 360 17.75 -28.24 -2.75
CA CYS A 360 18.92 -29.10 -2.90
C CYS A 360 18.88 -29.91 -4.21
N LEU A 361 20.05 -30.38 -4.66
CA LEU A 361 20.14 -31.14 -5.90
C LEU A 361 19.41 -32.50 -5.76
N GLY A 362 18.42 -32.74 -6.63
CA GLY A 362 17.58 -33.96 -6.63
C GLY A 362 16.29 -33.84 -5.80
N GLU A 363 15.93 -32.63 -5.37
CA GLU A 363 14.73 -32.33 -4.61
C GLU A 363 13.39 -32.81 -5.23
N PRO A 364 12.34 -32.99 -4.39
CA PRO A 364 12.37 -33.01 -2.93
C PRO A 364 12.82 -34.36 -2.37
N PHE A 365 13.50 -34.37 -1.21
CA PHE A 365 13.77 -35.57 -0.42
C PHE A 365 12.96 -35.57 0.87
N TYR A 366 12.19 -36.64 1.09
CA TYR A 366 11.29 -36.77 2.23
C TYR A 366 11.90 -37.61 3.36
N SER A 367 11.48 -37.36 4.60
CA SER A 367 11.78 -38.25 5.72
C SER A 367 11.22 -39.65 5.47
N THR A 368 11.93 -40.69 5.90
CA THR A 368 11.49 -42.09 5.69
C THR A 368 10.27 -42.46 6.53
N THR A 369 10.01 -41.71 7.59
CA THR A 369 8.84 -41.85 8.47
C THR A 369 8.12 -40.51 8.61
N ALA A 370 6.82 -40.58 8.92
CA ALA A 370 6.03 -39.44 9.32
C ALA A 370 5.84 -39.43 10.84
N VAL A 371 5.68 -38.23 11.42
CA VAL A 371 4.96 -38.12 12.70
C VAL A 371 3.47 -38.22 12.42
N THR A 372 2.77 -38.96 13.27
CA THR A 372 1.34 -39.25 13.08
C THR A 372 0.56 -38.91 14.33
N ALA A 373 -0.67 -38.44 14.12
CA ALA A 373 -1.66 -38.20 15.16
C ALA A 373 -3.05 -38.33 14.55
N ASN A 374 -4.08 -38.47 15.38
CA ASN A 374 -5.46 -38.42 14.93
C ASN A 374 -6.29 -37.57 15.89
N ALA A 375 -7.36 -36.99 15.38
CA ALA A 375 -8.34 -36.27 16.15
C ALA A 375 -9.73 -36.47 15.53
N THR A 376 -10.75 -36.42 16.36
CA THR A 376 -12.15 -36.47 15.94
C THR A 376 -12.68 -35.05 15.93
N THR A 377 -13.22 -34.61 14.79
CA THR A 377 -13.95 -33.33 14.72
C THR A 377 -15.08 -33.33 15.74
N THR A 378 -15.37 -32.17 16.33
CA THR A 378 -16.42 -32.07 17.35
C THR A 378 -17.80 -32.23 16.72
N ASN A 379 -18.80 -32.61 17.52
CA ASN A 379 -20.19 -32.62 17.05
C ASN A 379 -20.61 -31.21 16.63
N SER A 380 -21.49 -31.15 15.63
CA SER A 380 -22.24 -29.93 15.27
C SER A 380 -23.46 -29.70 16.17
N GLU A 381 -23.58 -30.45 17.27
CA GLU A 381 -24.71 -30.29 18.20
C GLU A 381 -24.49 -29.07 19.07
N ILE A 382 -25.58 -28.33 19.29
CA ILE A 382 -25.61 -27.26 20.28
C ILE A 382 -25.08 -27.82 21.60
N PRO A 383 -24.17 -27.12 22.30
CA PRO A 383 -23.68 -27.62 23.59
C PRO A 383 -24.86 -27.97 24.51
N ALA A 384 -24.77 -29.08 25.23
CA ALA A 384 -25.86 -29.52 26.09
C ALA A 384 -26.26 -28.39 27.06
N GLY A 385 -27.52 -27.95 27.00
CA GLY A 385 -28.05 -26.88 27.82
C GLY A 385 -27.77 -25.44 27.33
N TYR A 386 -27.17 -25.26 26.15
CA TYR A 386 -26.82 -23.93 25.60
C TYR A 386 -28.00 -22.95 25.59
N TYR A 387 -29.20 -23.40 25.20
CA TYR A 387 -30.41 -22.57 25.16
C TYR A 387 -31.29 -22.65 26.42
N ASN A 388 -30.86 -23.29 27.51
CA ASN A 388 -31.69 -23.49 28.71
C ASN A 388 -32.21 -22.17 29.28
N ALA A 389 -31.39 -21.11 29.28
CA ALA A 389 -31.79 -19.81 29.80
C ALA A 389 -32.83 -19.09 28.92
N ALA A 390 -32.98 -19.50 27.65
CA ALA A 390 -33.97 -18.96 26.71
C ALA A 390 -35.27 -19.79 26.68
N ALA A 391 -35.28 -20.98 27.28
CA ALA A 391 -36.40 -21.91 27.19
C ALA A 391 -37.70 -21.32 27.76
N GLY A 392 -38.77 -21.34 26.96
CA GLY A 392 -40.09 -20.83 27.35
C GLY A 392 -40.22 -19.31 27.41
N LEU A 393 -39.16 -18.55 27.09
CA LEU A 393 -39.22 -17.09 27.00
C LEU A 393 -39.75 -16.63 25.64
N SER A 394 -40.29 -15.41 25.59
CA SER A 394 -40.70 -14.73 24.36
C SER A 394 -40.38 -13.23 24.44
N CYS A 395 -40.48 -12.52 23.31
CA CYS A 395 -40.31 -11.06 23.22
C CYS A 395 -39.00 -10.55 23.88
N ALA A 396 -39.05 -9.42 24.60
CA ALA A 396 -37.89 -8.82 25.25
C ALA A 396 -37.14 -9.79 26.20
N PRO A 397 -37.81 -10.58 27.07
CA PRO A 397 -37.12 -11.60 27.87
C PRO A 397 -36.31 -12.61 27.04
N LEU A 398 -36.85 -13.08 25.91
CA LEU A 398 -36.15 -14.00 25.03
C LEU A 398 -34.92 -13.34 24.40
N LYS A 399 -35.05 -12.11 23.88
CA LYS A 399 -33.91 -11.39 23.30
C LYS A 399 -32.80 -11.19 24.31
N THR A 400 -33.13 -10.76 25.53
CA THR A 400 -32.15 -10.60 26.62
C THR A 400 -31.46 -11.91 26.99
N ALA A 401 -32.19 -13.02 27.04
CA ALA A 401 -31.60 -14.33 27.30
C ALA A 401 -30.65 -14.76 26.17
N LEU A 402 -31.04 -14.57 24.91
CA LEU A 402 -30.19 -14.86 23.75
C LEU A 402 -28.95 -13.95 23.71
N SER A 403 -29.11 -12.65 23.96
CA SER A 403 -28.01 -11.70 24.07
C SER A 403 -26.98 -12.16 25.12
N THR A 404 -27.47 -12.60 26.28
CA THR A 404 -26.65 -13.14 27.36
C THR A 404 -25.92 -14.42 26.94
N ILE A 405 -26.62 -15.36 26.29
CA ILE A 405 -26.04 -16.62 25.81
C ILE A 405 -24.92 -16.36 24.80
N ILE A 406 -25.15 -15.50 23.80
CA ILE A 406 -24.15 -15.22 22.75
C ILE A 406 -22.98 -14.44 23.35
N THR A 407 -23.22 -13.57 24.33
CA THR A 407 -22.16 -12.85 25.07
C THR A 407 -21.27 -13.81 25.84
N ASN A 408 -21.87 -14.79 26.51
CA ASN A 408 -21.17 -15.76 27.34
C ASN A 408 -20.46 -16.82 26.49
N GLY A 409 -19.22 -16.53 26.08
CA GLY A 409 -18.39 -17.40 25.24
C GLY A 409 -17.89 -16.73 23.97
N HIS A 410 -18.27 -15.48 23.73
CA HIS A 410 -17.74 -14.68 22.62
C HIS A 410 -16.25 -14.41 22.82
N THR A 411 -15.46 -14.66 21.78
CA THR A 411 -14.02 -14.36 21.76
C THR A 411 -13.76 -13.27 20.73
N GLN A 412 -13.10 -12.20 21.14
CA GLN A 412 -12.75 -11.12 20.23
C GLN A 412 -11.65 -11.59 19.27
N ASN A 413 -11.88 -11.41 17.97
CA ASN A 413 -10.83 -11.57 16.97
C ASN A 413 -10.03 -10.27 16.78
N ASN A 414 -8.83 -10.39 16.24
CA ASN A 414 -8.08 -9.24 15.74
C ASN A 414 -8.49 -8.97 14.28
N TYR A 415 -9.04 -7.80 13.99
CA TYR A 415 -9.56 -7.46 12.65
C TYR A 415 -8.51 -7.61 11.55
N GLY A 416 -7.26 -7.22 11.85
CA GLY A 416 -6.16 -7.26 10.88
C GLY A 416 -5.63 -8.65 10.54
N SER A 417 -6.06 -9.70 11.24
CA SER A 417 -5.66 -11.09 10.92
C SER A 417 -6.78 -11.93 10.31
N LEU A 418 -7.98 -11.36 10.16
CA LEU A 418 -9.17 -12.10 9.72
C LEU A 418 -9.04 -12.63 8.29
N ASP A 419 -8.43 -11.86 7.40
CA ASP A 419 -8.25 -12.15 5.99
C ASP A 419 -7.28 -13.30 5.71
N ASP A 420 -6.24 -13.45 6.54
CA ASP A 420 -5.20 -14.48 6.36
C ASP A 420 -5.53 -15.80 7.06
N VAL A 421 -6.40 -15.80 8.07
CA VAL A 421 -6.62 -16.96 8.94
C VAL A 421 -8.10 -17.37 8.99
N GLN A 422 -8.97 -16.49 9.46
CA GLN A 422 -10.37 -16.86 9.73
C GLN A 422 -11.18 -16.99 8.44
N MET A 423 -11.23 -15.96 7.59
CA MET A 423 -12.04 -15.95 6.36
C MET A 423 -11.59 -17.01 5.35
N VAL A 424 -10.30 -17.38 5.35
CA VAL A 424 -9.78 -18.50 4.55
C VAL A 424 -10.42 -19.84 4.94
N THR A 425 -10.92 -19.95 6.17
CA THR A 425 -11.52 -21.18 6.70
C THR A 425 -13.03 -21.15 6.83
N THR A 426 -13.64 -19.96 6.88
CA THR A 426 -15.08 -19.78 7.06
C THR A 426 -15.81 -19.37 5.78
N ASP A 427 -15.11 -18.73 4.84
CA ASP A 427 -15.68 -18.08 3.66
C ASP A 427 -14.98 -18.55 2.39
N ASP A 428 -14.82 -19.87 2.26
CA ASP A 428 -14.30 -20.54 1.08
C ASP A 428 -15.38 -21.33 0.32
N ARG A 429 -15.24 -21.42 -0.99
CA ARG A 429 -16.14 -22.21 -1.86
C ARG A 429 -15.36 -22.81 -3.02
N LEU A 430 -15.85 -23.89 -3.61
CA LEU A 430 -15.35 -24.34 -4.92
C LEU A 430 -15.91 -23.45 -6.03
N ASN A 431 -15.06 -23.08 -7.00
CA ASN A 431 -15.53 -22.44 -8.22
C ASN A 431 -16.51 -23.34 -8.99
N ASP A 432 -17.26 -22.76 -9.94
CA ASP A 432 -18.28 -23.51 -10.71
C ASP A 432 -17.72 -24.72 -11.48
N ALA A 433 -16.44 -24.68 -11.84
CA ALA A 433 -15.75 -25.79 -12.47
C ALA A 433 -15.35 -26.92 -11.50
N GLY A 434 -15.43 -26.70 -10.18
CA GLY A 434 -15.01 -27.63 -9.13
C GLY A 434 -13.49 -27.86 -9.09
N THR A 435 -12.70 -26.97 -9.69
CA THR A 435 -11.25 -27.14 -9.89
C THR A 435 -10.39 -26.35 -8.91
N ALA A 436 -10.95 -25.32 -8.27
CA ALA A 436 -10.23 -24.46 -7.34
C ALA A 436 -11.12 -24.01 -6.18
N THR A 437 -10.51 -23.84 -5.01
CA THR A 437 -11.11 -23.12 -3.88
C THR A 437 -10.94 -21.62 -4.10
N ILE A 438 -12.03 -20.87 -3.98
CA ILE A 438 -12.14 -19.42 -4.16
C ILE A 438 -12.72 -18.79 -2.90
N VAL A 439 -12.60 -17.47 -2.81
CA VAL A 439 -13.29 -16.64 -1.81
C VAL A 439 -14.79 -16.74 -2.06
N TYR A 440 -15.57 -16.96 -1.00
CA TYR A 440 -17.03 -16.96 -1.10
C TYR A 440 -17.58 -15.53 -1.01
N ASP A 441 -17.61 -14.86 -2.16
CA ASP A 441 -18.06 -13.48 -2.27
C ASP A 441 -19.55 -13.39 -2.65
N MET A 442 -20.38 -12.97 -1.69
CA MET A 442 -21.83 -12.82 -1.87
C MET A 442 -22.25 -11.70 -2.84
N TYR A 443 -21.34 -10.81 -3.21
CA TYR A 443 -21.56 -9.74 -4.19
C TYR A 443 -21.13 -10.08 -5.61
N SER A 444 -20.43 -11.20 -5.81
CA SER A 444 -20.13 -11.72 -7.15
C SER A 444 -20.86 -13.02 -7.45
N ASP A 445 -21.17 -13.84 -6.46
CA ASP A 445 -21.78 -15.15 -6.71
C ASP A 445 -23.12 -15.07 -7.49
N ASN A 446 -23.26 -15.97 -8.46
CA ASN A 446 -24.45 -16.17 -9.27
C ASN A 446 -24.98 -17.61 -9.12
N PRO A 447 -25.90 -17.88 -8.19
CA PRO A 447 -26.41 -19.23 -7.92
C PRO A 447 -27.12 -19.92 -9.10
N THR A 448 -27.46 -19.17 -10.15
CA THR A 448 -28.27 -19.65 -11.29
C THR A 448 -27.47 -19.79 -12.59
N GLY A 449 -26.18 -19.46 -12.57
CA GLY A 449 -25.32 -19.48 -13.76
C GLY A 449 -23.86 -19.37 -13.37
N PRO A 450 -22.97 -19.08 -14.33
CA PRO A 450 -21.57 -18.82 -14.03
C PRO A 450 -21.42 -17.53 -13.20
N ASP A 451 -20.51 -17.56 -12.25
CA ASP A 451 -20.05 -16.35 -11.57
C ASP A 451 -19.42 -15.37 -12.59
N PRO A 452 -19.72 -14.06 -12.50
CA PRO A 452 -19.15 -13.05 -13.40
C PRO A 452 -17.63 -12.94 -13.23
N TYR A 453 -17.13 -13.20 -12.01
CA TYR A 453 -15.72 -13.27 -11.64
C TYR A 453 -15.59 -13.99 -10.29
N THR A 454 -14.38 -14.43 -9.95
CA THR A 454 -14.06 -15.12 -8.68
C THR A 454 -12.70 -14.68 -8.17
N PHE A 455 -12.47 -14.73 -6.86
CA PHE A 455 -11.20 -14.33 -6.26
C PHE A 455 -10.45 -15.49 -5.59
N THR A 456 -9.13 -15.42 -5.63
CA THR A 456 -8.26 -16.14 -4.72
C THR A 456 -8.04 -15.32 -3.44
N PHE A 457 -7.75 -15.96 -2.31
CA PHE A 457 -7.45 -15.26 -1.06
C PHE A 457 -6.23 -14.32 -1.16
N ALA A 458 -5.33 -14.53 -2.13
CA ALA A 458 -4.18 -13.65 -2.37
C ALA A 458 -4.56 -12.27 -2.98
N GLN A 459 -5.80 -12.11 -3.46
CA GLN A 459 -6.28 -10.88 -4.10
C GLN A 459 -6.96 -9.91 -3.12
N PHE A 460 -6.56 -9.95 -1.84
CA PHE A 460 -7.05 -9.05 -0.81
C PHE A 460 -6.49 -7.64 -0.98
N ASN A 461 -7.35 -6.62 -1.03
CA ASN A 461 -6.96 -5.19 -1.06
C ASN A 461 -5.94 -4.81 -2.16
N ILE A 462 -5.99 -5.44 -3.34
CA ILE A 462 -5.02 -5.21 -4.42
C ILE A 462 -5.29 -3.96 -5.30
N GLY A 463 -6.15 -3.04 -4.85
CA GLY A 463 -6.57 -1.85 -5.62
C GLY A 463 -7.28 -0.78 -4.78
N THR A 464 -7.98 0.16 -5.44
CA THR A 464 -8.58 1.33 -4.77
C THR A 464 -10.06 1.17 -4.42
N GLY A 465 -10.70 0.09 -4.87
CA GLY A 465 -12.13 -0.17 -4.63
C GLY A 465 -13.06 0.74 -5.43
N THR A 466 -12.55 1.38 -6.50
CA THR A 466 -13.32 2.15 -7.48
C THR A 466 -12.93 1.82 -8.93
N ASP A 467 -12.21 0.71 -9.12
CA ASP A 467 -11.59 0.32 -10.39
C ASP A 467 -12.53 -0.56 -11.25
N GLY A 468 -13.79 -0.70 -10.83
CA GLY A 468 -14.79 -1.62 -11.38
C GLY A 468 -14.78 -2.99 -10.69
N GLU A 469 -15.88 -3.72 -10.82
CA GLU A 469 -16.05 -5.09 -10.32
C GLU A 469 -14.98 -6.07 -10.86
N GLY A 470 -14.55 -7.02 -10.04
CA GLY A 470 -13.61 -8.09 -10.39
C GLY A 470 -12.12 -7.78 -10.16
N ASN A 471 -11.80 -6.64 -9.54
CA ASN A 471 -10.40 -6.19 -9.36
C ASN A 471 -9.79 -6.48 -7.98
N GLY A 472 -10.51 -7.18 -7.11
CA GLY A 472 -10.03 -7.60 -5.79
C GLY A 472 -11.16 -7.67 -4.78
N TRP A 473 -10.87 -8.24 -3.61
CA TRP A 473 -11.84 -8.34 -2.53
C TRP A 473 -11.36 -7.65 -1.25
N ASN A 474 -12.30 -7.18 -0.45
CA ASN A 474 -12.07 -6.64 0.89
C ASN A 474 -13.16 -7.13 1.87
N LYS A 475 -13.08 -6.68 3.12
CA LYS A 475 -14.03 -7.07 4.18
C LYS A 475 -15.22 -6.10 4.19
N GLU A 476 -16.41 -6.61 3.97
CA GLU A 476 -17.69 -5.91 4.11
C GLU A 476 -18.20 -6.04 5.54
N HIS A 477 -18.50 -4.90 6.18
CA HIS A 477 -19.26 -4.85 7.42
C HIS A 477 -20.75 -4.74 7.08
N SER A 478 -21.43 -5.87 6.93
CA SER A 478 -22.85 -5.88 6.56
C SER A 478 -23.72 -5.07 7.51
N PHE A 479 -23.35 -5.00 8.79
CA PHE A 479 -23.76 -3.93 9.69
C PHE A 479 -22.65 -2.87 9.73
N PRO A 480 -22.79 -1.69 9.08
CA PRO A 480 -21.67 -0.78 8.84
C PRO A 480 -20.92 -0.37 10.11
N ASN A 481 -19.59 -0.37 10.03
CA ASN A 481 -18.73 0.07 11.15
C ASN A 481 -19.06 1.49 11.62
N SER A 482 -19.46 2.38 10.71
CA SER A 482 -19.87 3.74 11.04
C SER A 482 -21.12 3.81 11.92
N TRP A 483 -21.98 2.77 11.93
CA TRP A 483 -23.20 2.75 12.75
C TRP A 483 -22.94 2.43 14.22
N PHE A 484 -21.81 1.80 14.57
CA PHE A 484 -21.49 1.42 15.96
C PHE A 484 -20.15 1.98 16.47
N SER A 485 -19.36 2.61 15.62
CA SER A 485 -18.01 3.10 15.95
C SER A 485 -17.87 4.59 15.65
N ALA A 486 -17.95 5.42 16.70
CA ALA A 486 -17.77 6.87 16.60
C ALA A 486 -16.37 7.28 16.09
N THR A 487 -15.37 6.42 16.25
CA THR A 487 -13.98 6.66 15.80
C THR A 487 -13.65 5.95 14.50
N SER A 488 -14.60 5.26 13.87
CA SER A 488 -14.38 4.38 12.71
C SER A 488 -13.33 3.28 12.93
N SER A 489 -12.92 3.00 14.17
CA SER A 489 -12.01 1.90 14.48
C SER A 489 -12.67 0.56 14.20
N THR A 490 -12.00 -0.29 13.42
CA THR A 490 -12.40 -1.68 13.14
C THR A 490 -11.83 -2.68 14.14
N ASN A 491 -10.85 -2.28 14.95
CA ASN A 491 -10.25 -3.09 16.03
C ASN A 491 -11.07 -3.03 17.32
N ASN A 492 -12.40 -2.99 17.22
CA ASN A 492 -13.32 -3.12 18.35
C ASN A 492 -14.06 -4.48 18.26
N PHE A 493 -14.78 -4.87 19.31
CA PHE A 493 -15.53 -6.14 19.34
C PHE A 493 -16.48 -6.31 18.13
N PRO A 494 -17.40 -5.37 17.86
CA PRO A 494 -18.32 -5.50 16.72
C PRO A 494 -17.61 -5.43 15.37
N GLY A 495 -16.54 -4.66 15.25
CA GLY A 495 -15.79 -4.49 14.00
C GLY A 495 -15.01 -5.72 13.57
N ALA A 496 -14.68 -6.62 14.50
CA ALA A 496 -13.98 -7.88 14.24
C ALA A 496 -14.87 -9.13 14.40
N ASP A 497 -16.19 -8.96 14.47
CA ASP A 497 -17.15 -10.05 14.61
C ASP A 497 -17.46 -10.70 13.25
N LEU A 498 -17.10 -11.98 13.11
CA LEU A 498 -17.26 -12.73 11.86
C LEU A 498 -18.72 -12.95 11.46
N HIS A 499 -19.68 -12.84 12.37
CA HIS A 499 -21.09 -13.11 12.06
C HIS A 499 -21.74 -12.06 11.14
N HIS A 500 -21.06 -10.94 10.89
CA HIS A 500 -21.54 -9.91 9.96
C HIS A 500 -20.46 -9.40 8.99
N LEU A 501 -19.26 -9.99 9.07
CA LEU A 501 -18.17 -9.70 8.15
C LEU A 501 -18.18 -10.69 7.00
N PHE A 502 -18.19 -10.17 5.77
CA PHE A 502 -18.17 -11.00 4.57
C PHE A 502 -17.01 -10.55 3.68
N PRO A 503 -16.25 -11.46 3.05
CA PRO A 503 -15.35 -11.06 1.99
C PRO A 503 -16.18 -10.73 0.75
N THR A 504 -15.97 -9.56 0.17
CA THR A 504 -16.75 -9.12 -0.99
C THR A 504 -15.89 -8.39 -2.01
N ASP A 505 -16.38 -8.32 -3.25
CA ASP A 505 -15.84 -7.40 -4.25
C ASP A 505 -15.66 -5.98 -3.70
N MET A 506 -14.49 -5.41 -3.92
CA MET A 506 -14.11 -4.10 -3.37
C MET A 506 -14.93 -2.94 -3.93
N ASP A 507 -15.29 -2.99 -5.22
CA ASP A 507 -16.06 -1.95 -5.89
C ASP A 507 -17.52 -2.00 -5.45
N VAL A 508 -18.09 -3.21 -5.34
CA VAL A 508 -19.45 -3.39 -4.82
C VAL A 508 -19.55 -3.00 -3.33
N ASN A 509 -18.54 -3.31 -2.51
CA ASN A 509 -18.50 -2.85 -1.12
C ASN A 509 -18.43 -1.30 -1.04
N SER A 510 -17.58 -0.66 -1.84
CA SER A 510 -17.54 0.81 -1.95
C SER A 510 -18.88 1.41 -2.41
N LEU A 511 -19.53 0.77 -3.39
CA LEU A 511 -20.87 1.14 -3.88
C LEU A 511 -21.93 1.03 -2.79
N ARG A 512 -21.88 -0.04 -1.99
CA ARG A 512 -22.80 -0.27 -0.86
C ARG A 512 -22.60 0.75 0.25
N SER A 513 -21.36 1.18 0.49
CA SER A 513 -21.02 2.22 1.46
C SER A 513 -21.59 1.93 2.86
N ASN A 514 -22.30 2.88 3.48
CA ASN A 514 -23.04 2.68 4.73
C ASN A 514 -24.55 2.70 4.53
N TYR A 515 -25.03 2.43 3.31
CA TYR A 515 -26.46 2.44 3.00
C TYR A 515 -27.16 1.24 3.65
N PRO A 516 -28.38 1.43 4.19
CA PRO A 516 -29.18 0.33 4.68
C PRO A 516 -29.42 -0.71 3.59
N TYR A 517 -29.49 -1.98 3.99
CA TYR A 517 -30.06 -2.97 3.10
C TYR A 517 -31.55 -2.70 2.94
N GLY A 518 -32.07 -2.85 1.74
CA GLY A 518 -33.46 -2.54 1.46
C GLY A 518 -33.89 -3.06 0.11
N LYS A 519 -35.20 -3.27 -0.07
CA LYS A 519 -35.74 -3.54 -1.40
C LYS A 519 -35.65 -2.28 -2.25
N VAL A 520 -35.06 -2.35 -3.44
CA VAL A 520 -34.92 -1.22 -4.34
C VAL A 520 -36.18 -1.07 -5.19
N ALA A 521 -36.78 0.12 -5.19
CA ALA A 521 -37.91 0.50 -6.05
C ALA A 521 -37.42 0.82 -7.47
N THR A 522 -36.45 1.73 -7.57
CA THR A 522 -35.79 2.11 -8.84
C THR A 522 -34.30 2.07 -8.64
N ALA A 523 -33.63 1.19 -9.39
CA ALA A 523 -32.18 1.02 -9.35
C ALA A 523 -31.47 2.20 -10.04
N SER A 524 -30.51 2.80 -9.36
CA SER A 524 -29.52 3.70 -9.96
C SER A 524 -28.34 2.91 -10.53
N THR A 525 -27.98 1.79 -9.88
CA THR A 525 -26.90 0.90 -10.28
C THR A 525 -27.35 -0.55 -10.10
N THR A 526 -26.90 -1.44 -10.98
CA THR A 526 -27.07 -2.89 -10.85
C THR A 526 -25.71 -3.53 -11.07
N THR A 527 -25.26 -4.34 -10.12
CA THR A 527 -23.97 -5.04 -10.16
C THR A 527 -24.02 -6.21 -11.13
N LEU A 528 -22.87 -6.80 -11.47
CA LEU A 528 -22.82 -7.92 -12.40
C LEU A 528 -23.54 -9.17 -11.88
N ASN A 529 -23.55 -9.39 -10.56
CA ASN A 529 -24.32 -10.48 -9.96
C ASN A 529 -25.82 -10.19 -9.84
N GLY A 530 -26.25 -8.93 -10.06
CA GLY A 530 -27.64 -8.52 -10.05
C GLY A 530 -28.11 -7.82 -8.77
N SER A 531 -27.22 -7.57 -7.81
CA SER A 531 -27.48 -6.69 -6.66
C SER A 531 -27.72 -5.25 -7.13
N LYS A 532 -28.45 -4.45 -6.35
CA LYS A 532 -28.92 -3.13 -6.78
C LYS A 532 -28.67 -2.07 -5.74
N LEU A 533 -28.21 -0.89 -6.17
CA LEU A 533 -28.30 0.33 -5.39
C LEU A 533 -29.42 1.19 -5.98
N GLY A 534 -30.26 1.80 -5.13
CA GLY A 534 -31.27 2.71 -5.64
C GLY A 534 -32.23 3.23 -4.59
N THR A 535 -33.32 3.83 -5.07
CA THR A 535 -34.38 4.36 -4.19
C THR A 535 -35.08 3.22 -3.45
N SER A 536 -35.42 3.42 -2.18
CA SER A 536 -36.09 2.39 -1.38
C SER A 536 -37.54 2.16 -1.79
N ALA A 537 -37.95 0.89 -1.88
CA ALA A 537 -39.35 0.46 -1.97
C ALA A 537 -40.03 0.36 -0.60
N ILE A 538 -39.26 0.48 0.49
CA ILE A 538 -39.74 0.47 1.86
C ILE A 538 -39.60 1.88 2.43
N THR A 539 -40.66 2.37 3.05
CA THR A 539 -40.62 3.64 3.76
C THR A 539 -39.93 3.42 5.11
N PHE A 540 -38.71 3.93 5.26
CA PHE A 540 -38.08 4.06 6.58
C PHE A 540 -38.42 5.44 7.12
N ALA A 541 -38.86 5.53 8.38
CA ALA A 541 -39.20 6.80 8.98
C ALA A 541 -37.98 7.74 8.95
N GLY A 542 -38.13 8.93 8.36
CA GLY A 542 -37.05 9.92 8.31
C GLY A 542 -35.93 9.67 7.28
N TYR A 543 -35.90 8.53 6.57
CA TYR A 543 -34.90 8.26 5.54
C TYR A 543 -35.39 8.58 4.13
N SER A 544 -34.59 9.32 3.36
CA SER A 544 -34.80 9.53 1.92
C SER A 544 -33.58 9.17 1.07
N GLY A 545 -32.58 8.50 1.65
CA GLY A 545 -31.37 8.07 0.96
C GLY A 545 -31.56 6.77 0.16
N PRO A 546 -30.51 6.34 -0.58
CA PRO A 546 -30.56 5.09 -1.32
C PRO A 546 -30.41 3.88 -0.39
N VAL A 547 -30.88 2.71 -0.86
CA VAL A 547 -30.66 1.42 -0.22
C VAL A 547 -29.99 0.45 -1.16
N PHE A 548 -29.32 -0.54 -0.57
CA PHE A 548 -28.69 -1.64 -1.30
C PHE A 548 -29.54 -2.92 -1.18
N GLU A 549 -29.90 -3.52 -2.31
CA GLU A 549 -30.61 -4.79 -2.40
C GLU A 549 -29.66 -5.89 -2.88
N PRO A 550 -29.23 -6.83 -2.02
CA PRO A 550 -28.49 -8.01 -2.47
C PRO A 550 -29.43 -8.93 -3.27
N ILE A 551 -28.85 -9.86 -4.04
CA ILE A 551 -29.64 -10.88 -4.74
C ILE A 551 -30.45 -11.75 -3.78
N ASP A 552 -31.54 -12.33 -4.27
CA ASP A 552 -32.50 -13.08 -3.44
C ASP A 552 -31.85 -14.19 -2.62
N ALA A 553 -30.82 -14.86 -3.16
CA ALA A 553 -30.11 -15.94 -2.49
C ALA A 553 -29.42 -15.52 -1.17
N TYR A 554 -29.03 -14.25 -1.04
CA TYR A 554 -28.27 -13.74 0.12
C TYR A 554 -29.06 -12.81 1.04
N LYS A 555 -30.31 -12.47 0.69
CA LYS A 555 -31.18 -11.63 1.53
C LYS A 555 -31.33 -12.19 2.95
N GLY A 556 -31.52 -13.50 3.06
CA GLY A 556 -31.65 -14.17 4.34
C GLY A 556 -30.38 -14.06 5.19
N ASP A 557 -29.20 -14.16 4.59
CA ASP A 557 -27.91 -14.08 5.30
C ASP A 557 -27.67 -12.68 5.86
N PHE A 558 -27.81 -11.64 5.04
CA PHE A 558 -27.69 -10.26 5.50
C PHE A 558 -28.75 -9.89 6.54
N ALA A 559 -29.97 -10.45 6.43
CA ALA A 559 -31.00 -10.26 7.43
C ALA A 559 -30.64 -10.91 8.77
N ARG A 560 -30.16 -12.15 8.75
CA ARG A 560 -29.71 -12.86 9.96
C ARG A 560 -28.49 -12.21 10.60
N ALA A 561 -27.53 -11.73 9.81
CA ALA A 561 -26.37 -10.97 10.29
C ALA A 561 -26.82 -9.69 11.04
N THR A 562 -27.78 -8.95 10.47
CA THR A 562 -28.33 -7.76 11.13
C THR A 562 -29.07 -8.10 12.43
N LEU A 563 -29.94 -9.12 12.40
CA LEU A 563 -30.68 -9.59 13.59
C LEU A 563 -29.74 -10.10 14.68
N TYR A 564 -28.65 -10.76 14.30
CA TYR A 564 -27.57 -11.16 15.19
C TYR A 564 -26.95 -9.94 15.86
N MET A 565 -26.53 -8.93 15.10
CA MET A 565 -25.85 -7.74 15.64
C MET A 565 -26.68 -7.03 16.70
N VAL A 566 -27.96 -6.76 16.41
CA VAL A 566 -28.84 -6.06 17.37
C VAL A 566 -29.26 -6.90 18.58
N THR A 567 -29.10 -8.22 18.49
CA THR A 567 -29.35 -9.14 19.60
C THR A 567 -28.11 -9.31 20.46
N ARG A 568 -26.95 -9.54 19.84
CA ARG A 568 -25.68 -9.72 20.54
C ARG A 568 -25.29 -8.44 21.29
N TYR A 569 -25.40 -7.29 20.64
CA TYR A 569 -25.00 -5.99 21.19
C TYR A 569 -26.20 -5.21 21.71
N GLN A 570 -27.14 -5.90 22.37
CA GLN A 570 -28.40 -5.33 22.82
C GLN A 570 -28.22 -4.11 23.73
N SER A 571 -27.26 -4.16 24.65
CA SER A 571 -27.00 -3.07 25.61
C SER A 571 -26.42 -1.81 24.97
N GLU A 572 -25.80 -1.96 23.80
CA GLU A 572 -25.09 -0.93 23.07
C GLU A 572 -26.01 -0.18 22.09
N GLN A 573 -27.13 -0.79 21.68
CA GLN A 573 -28.06 -0.23 20.70
C GLN A 573 -28.50 1.22 20.99
N PRO A 574 -28.85 1.60 22.24
CA PRO A 574 -29.23 2.99 22.52
C PRO A 574 -28.13 4.02 22.25
N ALA A 575 -26.86 3.62 22.30
CA ALA A 575 -25.74 4.51 22.04
C ALA A 575 -25.39 4.61 20.55
N TRP A 576 -25.82 3.65 19.73
CA TRP A 576 -25.45 3.53 18.31
C TRP A 576 -26.36 4.32 17.38
N GLU A 577 -27.65 4.42 17.69
CA GLU A 577 -28.65 5.12 16.87
C GLU A 577 -28.20 6.53 16.46
N SER A 578 -27.79 7.35 17.43
CA SER A 578 -27.33 8.73 17.19
C SER A 578 -25.99 8.90 16.45
N LEU A 579 -25.25 7.83 16.14
CA LEU A 579 -23.90 7.94 15.55
C LEU A 579 -23.91 8.27 14.05
N GLN A 580 -24.91 7.80 13.30
CA GLN A 580 -25.01 7.98 11.86
C GLN A 580 -26.47 7.94 11.39
N THR A 581 -26.84 8.83 10.46
CA THR A 581 -28.19 8.92 9.89
C THR A 581 -28.65 7.63 9.19
N GLY A 582 -27.74 6.87 8.58
CA GLY A 582 -28.08 5.56 7.99
C GLY A 582 -28.36 4.48 9.02
N GLY A 583 -27.74 4.57 10.20
CA GLY A 583 -27.98 3.67 11.32
C GLY A 583 -29.26 4.03 12.09
N ASP A 584 -29.53 5.31 12.27
CA ASP A 584 -30.74 5.87 12.89
C ASP A 584 -32.04 5.36 12.26
N VAL A 585 -32.04 5.16 10.94
CA VAL A 585 -33.25 4.69 10.23
C VAL A 585 -33.45 3.17 10.28
N VAL A 586 -32.45 2.47 10.82
CA VAL A 586 -32.47 1.01 11.06
C VAL A 586 -32.70 0.71 12.53
N MET A 587 -32.06 1.45 13.44
CA MET A 587 -32.10 1.24 14.90
C MET A 587 -33.08 2.21 15.56
N ASP A 588 -33.88 1.74 16.52
CA ASP A 588 -34.90 2.56 17.19
C ASP A 588 -34.41 3.26 18.48
N GLY A 589 -33.11 3.22 18.76
CA GLY A 589 -32.51 3.79 19.97
C GLY A 589 -32.85 3.04 21.28
N THR A 590 -33.51 1.88 21.22
CA THR A 590 -33.90 1.09 22.40
C THR A 590 -33.19 -0.26 22.46
N THR A 591 -33.29 -0.95 23.61
CA THR A 591 -32.80 -2.34 23.76
C THR A 591 -33.82 -3.37 23.26
N TRP A 592 -35.07 -2.97 23.03
CA TRP A 592 -36.13 -3.81 22.47
C TRP A 592 -37.21 -2.94 21.80
N PRO A 593 -37.48 -3.16 20.49
CA PRO A 593 -36.90 -4.18 19.61
C PRO A 593 -35.45 -3.91 19.14
N SER A 594 -34.92 -2.69 19.31
CA SER A 594 -33.61 -2.22 18.78
C SER A 594 -33.56 -1.94 17.29
N ILE A 595 -34.64 -2.23 16.58
CA ILE A 595 -34.75 -2.01 15.14
C ILE A 595 -36.10 -1.38 14.87
N GLU A 596 -36.11 -0.39 13.98
CA GLU A 596 -37.32 0.22 13.47
C GLU A 596 -38.29 -0.82 12.90
N ILE A 597 -39.56 -0.77 13.31
CA ILE A 597 -40.50 -1.88 13.08
C ILE A 597 -40.68 -2.22 11.60
N ASP A 598 -40.67 -1.22 10.71
CA ASP A 598 -40.79 -1.45 9.26
C ASP A 598 -39.54 -2.14 8.67
N TYR A 599 -38.35 -1.79 9.16
CA TYR A 599 -37.12 -2.48 8.81
C TYR A 599 -37.13 -3.93 9.34
N LEU A 600 -37.56 -4.13 10.59
CA LEU A 600 -37.67 -5.46 11.20
C LEU A 600 -38.60 -6.38 10.41
N ARG A 601 -39.74 -5.87 9.90
CA ARG A 601 -40.66 -6.65 9.05
C ARG A 601 -39.98 -7.12 7.76
N MET A 602 -39.17 -6.26 7.13
CA MET A 602 -38.39 -6.64 5.97
C MET A 602 -37.38 -7.74 6.30
N LEU A 603 -36.60 -7.58 7.38
CA LEU A 603 -35.62 -8.58 7.79
C LEU A 603 -36.28 -9.94 8.05
N ILE A 604 -37.46 -9.95 8.68
CA ILE A 604 -38.23 -11.18 8.90
C ILE A 604 -38.70 -11.80 7.58
N GLN A 605 -39.13 -10.98 6.61
CA GLN A 605 -39.49 -11.49 5.28
C GLN A 605 -38.29 -12.10 4.57
N TRP A 606 -37.14 -11.43 4.60
CA TRP A 606 -35.90 -11.91 3.99
C TRP A 606 -35.35 -13.16 4.68
N HIS A 607 -35.50 -13.25 6.01
CA HIS A 607 -35.09 -14.43 6.77
C HIS A 607 -35.89 -15.69 6.42
N ASN A 608 -37.19 -15.53 6.12
CA ASN A 608 -38.12 -16.63 5.87
C ASN A 608 -38.24 -17.04 4.39
N ALA A 609 -37.72 -16.21 3.48
CA ALA A 609 -37.61 -16.50 2.06
C ALA A 609 -36.44 -17.46 1.82
#